data_AF-A0AAV1B0U3-F1
#
_entry.id   AF-A0AAV1B0U3-F1
#
_cell.length_a   1.000
_cell.length_b   1.000
_cell.length_c   1.000
_cell.angle_alpha   90.00
_cell.angle_beta   90.00
_cell.angle_gamma   90.00
#
_symmetry.space_group_name_H-M   'P 1'
#
loop_
_entity.id
_entity.type
_entity.pdbx_description
1 polymer ?
#
loop_
_entity_poly.entity_id
_entity_poly.type
_entity_poly.pdbx_seq_one_letter_code
_entity_poly.pdbx_strand_id
1 'polypeptide(L)'
;MSIHNDNLLKDFEDISKQLIFHFKENFTTENNCLDNCLVEETIPSLVYGQDNNMLTSISNKDEVRNAIFAMNTDGDPRSDGFGANGYSVFLGHFRQ
;
A
#
# COMPACT_ATOMS: atom_id res chain seq x y z
N MET A 1 16.84 38.28 15.18
CA MET A 1 16.73 36.88 14.74
C MET A 1 18.14 36.39 14.53
N SER A 2 18.71 35.68 15.52
CA SER A 2 20.13 35.33 15.52
C SER A 2 20.33 34.03 14.75
N ILE A 3 21.14 34.12 13.70
CA ILE A 3 21.77 33.04 12.94
C ILE A 3 22.12 31.84 13.84
N HIS A 4 21.65 30.66 13.43
CA HIS A 4 22.06 29.38 14.01
C HIS A 4 23.59 29.31 13.96
N ASN A 5 24.18 29.02 15.12
CA ASN A 5 25.62 28.93 15.28
C ASN A 5 26.15 27.70 14.53
N ASP A 6 26.72 27.91 13.35
CA ASP A 6 27.43 26.89 12.55
C ASP A 6 28.77 26.50 13.20
N ASN A 7 28.71 25.84 14.36
CA ASN A 7 29.85 25.18 14.97
C ASN A 7 30.15 23.88 14.20
N LEU A 8 30.65 24.01 12.96
CA LEU A 8 31.11 22.89 12.17
C LEU A 8 32.32 22.25 12.88
N LEU A 9 32.14 21.05 13.44
CA LEU A 9 33.24 20.29 14.03
C LEU A 9 34.21 19.89 12.92
N LYS A 10 35.47 20.31 13.06
CA LYS A 10 36.55 20.00 12.11
C LYS A 10 37.57 19.02 12.68
N ASP A 11 37.56 18.83 13.99
CA ASP A 11 38.44 17.91 14.68
C ASP A 11 37.83 16.50 14.70
N PHE A 12 38.64 15.51 14.33
CA PHE A 12 38.20 14.13 14.21
C PHE A 12 37.77 13.53 15.56
N GLU A 13 38.42 13.93 16.64
CA GLU A 13 38.12 13.41 17.97
C GLU A 13 36.80 13.98 18.49
N ASP A 14 36.53 15.25 18.23
CA ASP A 14 35.24 15.89 18.56
C ASP A 14 34.08 15.29 17.74
N ILE A 15 34.30 15.04 16.44
CA ILE A 15 33.33 14.35 15.58
C ILE A 15 33.07 12.94 16.11
N SER A 16 34.11 12.19 16.47
CA SER A 16 33.99 10.83 16.98
C SER A 16 33.21 10.78 18.30
N LYS A 17 33.53 11.68 19.23
CA LYS A 17 32.82 11.81 20.52
C LYS A 17 31.34 12.14 20.32
N GLN A 18 31.02 13.09 19.45
CA GLN A 18 29.63 13.46 19.16
C GLN A 18 28.86 12.29 18.55
N LEU A 19 29.46 11.56 17.61
CA LEU A 19 28.84 10.41 16.95
C LEU A 19 28.53 9.30 17.96
N ILE A 20 29.51 8.95 18.80
CA ILE A 20 29.36 7.92 19.83
C ILE A 20 28.29 8.36 20.83
N PHE A 21 28.30 9.61 21.27
CA PHE A 21 27.29 10.15 22.18
C PHE A 21 25.88 10.06 21.58
N HIS A 22 25.71 10.51 20.33
CA HIS A 22 24.42 10.50 19.64
C HIS A 22 23.83 9.09 19.52
N PHE A 23 24.63 8.10 19.08
CA PHE A 23 24.14 6.73 18.98
C PHE A 23 23.93 6.11 20.35
N LYS A 24 24.80 6.38 21.33
CA LYS A 24 24.62 5.88 22.68
C LYS A 24 23.30 6.37 23.27
N GLU A 25 22.99 7.66 23.17
CA GLU A 25 21.71 8.20 23.63
C GLU A 25 20.55 7.50 22.90
N ASN A 26 20.54 7.46 21.55
CA ASN A 26 19.47 6.80 20.78
C ASN A 26 19.23 5.32 21.15
N PHE A 27 20.25 4.58 21.57
CA PHE A 27 20.13 3.16 21.91
C PHE A 27 20.04 2.89 23.41
N THR A 28 20.21 3.89 24.27
CA THR A 28 20.14 3.71 25.74
C THR A 28 19.04 4.53 26.40
N THR A 29 18.50 5.55 25.73
CA THR A 29 17.27 6.22 26.15
C THR A 29 16.11 5.24 26.12
N GLU A 30 15.25 5.31 27.14
CA GLU A 30 14.02 4.52 27.19
C GLU A 30 13.16 4.78 25.96
N ASN A 31 12.90 3.73 25.18
CA ASN A 31 11.99 3.82 24.04
C ASN A 31 10.55 3.83 24.55
N ASN A 32 10.08 5.03 24.92
CA ASN A 32 8.71 5.27 25.34
C ASN A 32 7.76 5.16 24.15
N CYS A 33 7.55 3.93 23.66
CA CYS A 33 6.51 3.55 22.72
C CYS A 33 5.14 3.59 23.42
N LEU A 34 4.67 4.80 23.73
CA LEU A 34 3.30 5.00 24.14
C LEU A 34 2.41 4.88 22.91
N ASP A 35 1.36 4.07 23.02
CA ASP A 35 0.30 4.08 22.02
C ASP A 35 -0.30 5.49 21.98
N ASN A 36 -0.12 6.16 20.85
CA ASN A 36 -0.58 7.52 20.62
C ASN A 36 -1.91 7.55 19.84
N CYS A 37 -2.54 6.38 19.64
CA CYS A 37 -3.78 6.21 18.88
C CYS A 37 -3.76 6.78 17.45
N LEU A 38 -2.61 7.26 16.93
CA LEU A 38 -2.54 7.93 15.64
C LEU A 38 -2.97 7.00 14.51
N VAL A 39 -2.64 5.71 14.60
CA VAL A 39 -3.05 4.71 13.61
C VAL A 39 -4.58 4.58 13.58
N GLU A 40 -5.24 4.56 14.73
CA GLU A 40 -6.70 4.45 14.84
C GLU A 40 -7.42 5.74 14.44
N GLU A 41 -6.85 6.90 14.76
CA GLU A 41 -7.45 8.21 14.48
C GLU A 41 -7.23 8.70 13.05
N THR A 42 -6.11 8.35 12.42
CA THR A 42 -5.74 8.90 11.10
C THR A 42 -6.01 7.96 9.95
N ILE A 43 -6.11 6.64 10.18
CA ILE A 43 -6.38 5.67 9.12
C ILE A 43 -7.88 5.38 9.09
N PRO A 44 -8.62 5.91 8.11
CA PRO A 44 -10.05 5.59 8.00
C PRO A 44 -10.23 4.11 7.68
N SER A 45 -11.22 3.47 8.33
CA SER A 45 -11.65 2.13 7.96
C SER A 45 -12.40 2.19 6.63
N LEU A 46 -11.81 1.60 5.59
CA LEU A 46 -12.36 1.60 4.22
C LEU A 46 -13.00 0.26 3.83
N VAL A 47 -12.76 -0.80 4.61
CA VAL A 47 -13.25 -2.15 4.35
C VAL A 47 -13.91 -2.66 5.62
N TYR A 48 -15.22 -2.78 5.58
CA TYR A 48 -16.01 -3.33 6.67
C TYR A 48 -16.19 -4.84 6.49
N GLY A 49 -16.73 -5.52 7.51
CA GLY A 49 -16.91 -6.98 7.47
C GLY A 49 -17.73 -7.46 6.26
N GLN A 50 -18.73 -6.69 5.83
CA GLN A 50 -19.50 -6.99 4.63
C GLN A 50 -18.67 -6.87 3.34
N ASP A 51 -17.83 -5.83 3.23
CA ASP A 51 -16.95 -5.65 2.07
C ASP A 51 -15.95 -6.79 1.99
N ASN A 52 -15.35 -7.17 3.13
CA ASN A 52 -14.42 -8.29 3.19
C ASN A 52 -15.12 -9.62 2.81
N ASN A 53 -16.34 -9.86 3.31
CA ASN A 53 -17.12 -11.04 2.93
C ASN A 53 -17.44 -11.08 1.44
N MET A 54 -17.77 -9.93 0.83
CA MET A 54 -17.98 -9.83 -0.61
C MET A 54 -16.69 -10.11 -1.39
N LEU A 55 -15.58 -9.46 -1.02
CA LEU A 55 -14.28 -9.57 -1.70
C LEU A 55 -13.66 -10.97 -1.60
N THR A 56 -13.94 -11.70 -0.52
CA THR A 56 -13.41 -13.05 -0.28
C THR A 56 -14.35 -14.16 -0.73
N SER A 57 -15.59 -13.81 -1.09
CA SER A 57 -16.55 -14.79 -1.60
C SER A 57 -16.14 -15.31 -2.97
N ILE A 58 -16.42 -16.59 -3.21
CA ILE A 58 -16.27 -17.16 -4.55
C ILE A 58 -17.38 -16.55 -5.42
N SER A 59 -16.98 -15.86 -6.48
CA SER A 59 -17.93 -15.32 -7.45
C SER A 59 -18.75 -16.44 -8.09
N ASN A 60 -20.04 -16.21 -8.25
CA ASN A 60 -20.92 -17.18 -8.89
C ASN A 60 -20.85 -17.08 -10.43
N LYS A 61 -21.40 -18.07 -11.12
CA LYS A 61 -21.35 -18.15 -12.59
C LYS A 61 -22.02 -16.95 -13.27
N ASP A 62 -23.12 -16.45 -12.70
CA ASP A 62 -23.87 -15.34 -13.27
C ASP A 62 -23.15 -14.00 -13.06
N GLU A 63 -22.49 -13.81 -11.92
CA GLU A 63 -21.61 -12.65 -11.67
C GLU A 63 -20.46 -12.57 -12.67
N VAL A 64 -19.73 -13.68 -12.85
CA VAL A 64 -18.62 -13.75 -13.81
C VAL A 64 -19.12 -13.48 -15.23
N ARG A 65 -20.25 -14.08 -15.60
CA ARG A 65 -20.89 -13.87 -16.89
C ARG A 65 -21.24 -12.40 -17.10
N ASN A 66 -21.99 -11.81 -16.19
CA ASN A 66 -22.47 -10.44 -16.31
C ASN A 66 -21.29 -9.46 -16.34
N ALA A 67 -20.24 -9.68 -15.56
CA ALA A 67 -19.04 -8.86 -15.58
C ALA A 67 -18.33 -8.90 -16.94
N ILE A 68 -18.25 -10.07 -17.57
CA ILE A 68 -17.62 -10.23 -18.89
C ILE A 68 -18.44 -9.57 -19.99
N PHE A 69 -19.77 -9.72 -19.96
CA PHE A 69 -20.65 -9.09 -20.96
C PHE A 69 -20.85 -7.58 -20.74
N ALA A 70 -20.62 -7.07 -19.52
CA ALA A 70 -20.60 -5.64 -19.22
C ALA A 70 -19.24 -4.99 -19.54
N MET A 71 -18.21 -5.78 -19.84
CA MET A 71 -16.88 -5.28 -20.19
C MET A 71 -16.92 -4.63 -21.58
N ASN A 72 -16.33 -3.44 -21.70
CA ASN A 72 -16.33 -2.70 -22.96
C ASN A 72 -15.64 -3.50 -24.08
N THR A 73 -16.40 -3.84 -25.12
CA THR A 73 -15.90 -4.61 -26.28
C THR A 73 -14.98 -3.81 -27.18
N ASP A 74 -15.05 -2.48 -27.10
CA ASP A 74 -14.32 -1.55 -27.96
C ASP A 74 -13.06 -1.00 -27.27
N GLY A 75 -12.74 -1.49 -26.06
CA GLY A 75 -11.49 -1.17 -25.39
C GLY A 75 -10.30 -1.83 -26.09
N ASP A 76 -9.19 -1.11 -26.19
CA ASP A 76 -7.94 -1.67 -26.70
C ASP A 76 -7.61 -2.97 -25.95
N PRO A 77 -7.24 -4.05 -26.68
CA PRO A 77 -6.81 -5.29 -26.05
C PRO A 77 -5.72 -5.00 -25.03
N ARG A 78 -5.79 -5.65 -23.87
CA ARG A 78 -4.72 -5.56 -22.88
C ARG A 78 -3.43 -6.07 -23.51
N SER A 79 -2.27 -5.76 -22.92
CA SER A 79 -0.96 -6.20 -23.45
C SER A 79 -0.80 -7.72 -23.60
N ASP A 80 -1.72 -8.51 -23.05
CA ASP A 80 -1.83 -9.97 -23.22
C ASP A 80 -2.54 -10.39 -24.54
N GLY A 81 -3.07 -9.44 -25.31
CA GLY A 81 -3.77 -9.66 -26.57
C GLY A 81 -5.25 -10.05 -26.43
N PHE A 82 -5.80 -10.07 -25.21
CA PHE A 82 -7.20 -10.42 -24.98
C PHE A 82 -8.05 -9.17 -24.69
N GLY A 83 -9.02 -8.92 -25.58
CA GLY A 83 -10.11 -7.95 -25.32
C GLY A 83 -11.33 -8.64 -24.69
N ALA A 84 -12.32 -7.84 -24.25
CA ALA A 84 -13.60 -8.35 -23.72
C ALA A 84 -14.30 -9.35 -24.66
N ASN A 85 -14.09 -9.20 -25.98
CA ASN A 85 -14.59 -10.13 -26.99
C ASN A 85 -13.96 -11.53 -26.89
N GLY A 86 -12.67 -11.62 -26.54
CA GLY A 86 -11.96 -12.90 -26.39
C GLY A 86 -12.53 -13.77 -25.27
N TYR A 87 -12.82 -13.17 -24.11
CA TYR A 87 -13.43 -13.85 -22.98
C TYR A 87 -14.88 -14.26 -23.25
N SER A 88 -15.65 -13.39 -23.91
CA SER A 88 -17.04 -13.66 -24.29
C SER A 88 -17.16 -14.83 -25.26
N VAL A 89 -16.27 -14.89 -26.27
CA VAL A 89 -16.21 -16.00 -27.24
C VAL A 89 -15.77 -17.30 -26.57
N PHE A 90 -14.73 -17.26 -25.74
CA PHE A 90 -14.24 -18.44 -25.02
C PHE A 90 -15.34 -19.05 -24.14
N LEU A 91 -16.04 -18.24 -23.35
CA LEU A 91 -17.15 -18.71 -22.50
C LEU A 91 -18.39 -19.11 -23.29
N GLY A 92 -18.64 -18.49 -24.44
CA GLY A 92 -19.69 -18.90 -25.37
C GLY A 92 -19.49 -20.31 -25.92
N HIS A 93 -18.24 -20.77 -26.04
CA HIS A 93 -17.89 -22.10 -26.55
C HIS A 93 -18.14 -23.24 -25.55
N PHE A 94 -18.25 -22.94 -24.25
CA PHE A 94 -18.67 -23.89 -23.20
C PHE A 94 -20.20 -24.03 -23.09
N ARG A 95 -20.96 -23.57 -24.09
CA ARG A 95 -22.43 -23.70 -24.18
C ARG A 95 -22.91 -24.97 -24.91
N GLN A 96 -22.26 -26.11 -24.69
CA GLN A 96 -22.82 -27.42 -25.06
C GLN A 96 -22.91 -28.32 -23.85
#